data_AF-A0A0F2PQM8-F1
#
_entry.id   AF-A0A0F2PQM8-F1
#
_cell.length_a   1.000
_cell.length_b   1.000
_cell.length_c   1.000
_cell.angle_alpha   90.00
_cell.angle_beta   90.00
_cell.angle_gamma   90.00
#
_symmetry.space_group_name_H-M   'P 1'
#
loop_
_entity.id
_entity.type
_entity.pdbx_description
1 polymer ?
#
loop_
_entity_poly.entity_id
_entity_poly.type
_entity_poly.pdbx_seq_one_letter_code
_entity_poly.pdbx_strand_id
1 'polypeptide(L)'
;MKKIGYLGPPGTFTQEAALKYAGAGADMVCYDSVSSIMAAVASGEVDEGVVPLENSTEGSVVQSMDLLAHRFDLKIKGEVVLSISQHLLARPGVVLKDLTRIMSHPQALAQCRIFLEEKLPGVRLVETPSTSEAARLVARSREPWGAVSNVKAAQCHGLNVLWESIQDCRDNATRFAVLGSEDCPLSPGCKTSLIVTGANRPGSLYSILRDFALRDINLTRIESRPARKHLGEYLFFIDLDGHRSEPKVAEAITAVAARAAEVKIIGSYPADTAAHREKPCKVLRHEAITELRAEIDMVDTQIVDLLGIRTRLVAKVAEWKDTPEKVRDPAREEDVIKKVRHLAEIKNTSTELVEDVYRLLMDHFVAMQKKRFD
;
A
#
# COMPACT_ATOMS: atom_id res chain seq x y z
N MET A 1 -24.77 -13.17 -17.83
CA MET A 1 -24.63 -12.05 -16.87
C MET A 1 -23.46 -12.38 -15.98
N LYS A 2 -22.59 -11.43 -15.68
CA LYS A 2 -21.48 -11.66 -14.76
C LYS A 2 -22.03 -11.85 -13.35
N LYS A 3 -21.54 -12.86 -12.63
CA LYS A 3 -21.83 -13.11 -11.21
C LYS A 3 -20.75 -12.50 -10.35
N ILE A 4 -21.15 -11.63 -9.41
CA ILE A 4 -20.23 -10.93 -8.52
C ILE A 4 -20.56 -11.27 -7.07
N GLY A 5 -19.59 -11.87 -6.39
CA GLY A 5 -19.66 -12.17 -4.96
C GLY A 5 -19.36 -10.94 -4.11
N TYR A 6 -20.13 -10.72 -3.04
CA TYR A 6 -19.88 -9.66 -2.06
C TYR A 6 -20.10 -10.16 -0.62
N LEU A 7 -19.51 -9.44 0.33
CA LEU A 7 -19.67 -9.74 1.76
C LEU A 7 -21.02 -9.26 2.27
N GLY A 8 -21.85 -10.21 2.68
CA GLY A 8 -23.18 -9.99 3.26
C GLY A 8 -23.15 -9.48 4.69
N PRO A 9 -24.34 -9.18 5.26
CA PRO A 9 -25.67 -9.33 4.67
C PRO A 9 -26.01 -8.24 3.60
N PRO A 10 -27.17 -8.27 2.94
CA PRO A 10 -27.58 -7.19 2.03
C PRO A 10 -27.60 -5.83 2.72
N GLY A 11 -27.15 -4.78 2.02
CA GLY A 11 -27.01 -3.42 2.53
C GLY A 11 -25.62 -3.09 3.06
N THR A 12 -24.60 -3.93 2.87
CA THR A 12 -23.22 -3.63 3.28
C THR A 12 -22.53 -2.65 2.33
N PHE A 13 -21.46 -2.01 2.81
CA PHE A 13 -20.57 -1.21 1.96
C PHE A 13 -19.93 -2.05 0.84
N THR A 14 -19.67 -3.34 1.09
CA THR A 14 -19.15 -4.25 0.05
C THR A 14 -20.15 -4.47 -1.08
N GLN A 15 -21.45 -4.56 -0.77
CA GLN A 15 -22.50 -4.62 -1.81
C GLN A 15 -22.54 -3.34 -2.64
N GLU A 16 -22.44 -2.19 -1.98
CA GLU A 16 -22.38 -0.88 -2.64
C GLU A 16 -21.17 -0.77 -3.58
N ALA A 17 -20.01 -1.26 -3.15
CA ALA A 17 -18.78 -1.28 -3.96
C ALA A 17 -18.93 -2.17 -5.19
N ALA A 18 -19.50 -3.37 -4.99
CA ALA A 18 -19.77 -4.30 -6.05
C ALA A 18 -20.77 -3.75 -7.09
N LEU A 19 -21.82 -3.05 -6.67
CA LEU A 19 -22.76 -2.39 -7.57
C LEU A 19 -22.10 -1.25 -8.36
N LYS A 20 -21.26 -0.43 -7.71
CA LYS A 20 -20.51 0.65 -8.35
C LYS A 20 -19.59 0.13 -9.46
N TYR A 21 -18.93 -1.01 -9.21
CA TYR A 21 -18.06 -1.65 -10.20
C TYR A 21 -18.84 -2.30 -11.36
N ALA A 22 -19.87 -3.07 -11.02
CA ALA A 22 -20.58 -3.91 -11.98
C ALA A 22 -21.45 -3.12 -12.97
N GLY A 23 -21.92 -1.94 -12.57
CA GLY A 23 -22.95 -1.20 -13.28
C GLY A 23 -24.31 -1.91 -13.27
N ALA A 24 -25.21 -1.49 -14.16
CA ALA A 24 -26.55 -2.07 -14.29
C ALA A 24 -26.49 -3.36 -15.13
N GLY A 25 -26.43 -4.54 -14.49
CA GLY A 25 -26.57 -5.82 -15.19
C GLY A 25 -25.82 -7.04 -14.63
N ALA A 26 -25.18 -6.95 -13.47
CA ALA A 26 -24.57 -8.11 -12.82
C ALA A 26 -25.52 -8.80 -11.83
N ASP A 27 -25.34 -10.11 -11.70
CA ASP A 27 -26.00 -10.93 -10.69
C ASP A 27 -25.14 -10.93 -9.41
N MET A 28 -25.75 -10.54 -8.28
CA MET A 28 -25.03 -10.24 -7.05
C MET A 28 -25.25 -11.35 -6.04
N VAL A 29 -24.18 -12.07 -5.68
CA VAL A 29 -24.24 -13.22 -4.79
C VAL A 29 -23.70 -12.84 -3.41
N CYS A 30 -24.53 -13.06 -2.38
CA CYS A 30 -24.22 -12.74 -1.00
C CYS A 30 -23.48 -13.90 -0.33
N TYR A 31 -22.31 -13.64 0.24
CA TYR A 31 -21.54 -14.61 1.04
C TYR A 31 -21.39 -14.13 2.48
N ASP A 32 -21.12 -15.07 3.40
CA ASP A 32 -20.99 -14.83 4.83
C ASP A 32 -19.58 -14.44 5.28
N SER A 33 -18.56 -14.72 4.47
CA SER A 33 -17.16 -14.44 4.81
C SER A 33 -16.31 -14.10 3.57
N VAL A 34 -15.23 -13.34 3.79
CA VAL A 34 -14.24 -13.03 2.74
C VAL A 34 -13.61 -14.31 2.18
N SER A 35 -13.40 -15.33 3.02
CA SER A 35 -12.88 -16.63 2.59
C SER A 35 -13.86 -17.36 1.66
N SER A 36 -15.16 -17.27 1.92
CA SER A 36 -16.20 -17.89 1.08
C SER A 36 -16.23 -17.23 -0.30
N ILE A 37 -16.12 -15.90 -0.37
CA ILE A 37 -16.05 -15.13 -1.63
C ILE A 37 -14.84 -15.58 -2.45
N MET A 38 -13.65 -15.58 -1.85
CA MET A 38 -12.42 -15.97 -2.57
C MET A 38 -12.46 -17.44 -3.01
N ALA A 39 -13.03 -18.33 -2.20
CA ALA A 39 -13.21 -19.74 -2.58
C ALA A 39 -14.16 -19.89 -3.77
N ALA A 40 -15.26 -19.12 -3.79
CA ALA A 40 -16.24 -19.14 -4.88
C ALA A 40 -15.68 -18.58 -6.20
N VAL A 41 -14.82 -17.56 -6.13
CA VAL A 41 -14.08 -17.06 -7.31
C VAL A 41 -13.08 -18.11 -7.79
N ALA A 42 -12.34 -18.74 -6.87
CA ALA A 42 -11.35 -19.75 -7.20
C ALA A 42 -11.96 -21.03 -7.80
N SER A 43 -13.19 -21.39 -7.40
CA SER A 43 -13.94 -22.52 -7.96
C SER A 43 -14.68 -22.20 -9.25
N GLY A 44 -14.79 -20.93 -9.64
CA GLY A 44 -15.57 -20.47 -10.79
C GLY A 44 -17.09 -20.46 -10.56
N GLU A 45 -17.54 -20.52 -9.30
CA GLU A 45 -18.97 -20.37 -8.96
C GLU A 45 -19.47 -18.95 -9.24
N VAL A 46 -18.60 -17.96 -8.99
CA VAL A 46 -18.76 -16.56 -9.36
C VAL A 46 -17.59 -16.10 -10.22
N ASP A 47 -17.85 -15.19 -11.16
CA ASP A 47 -16.83 -14.70 -12.07
C ASP A 47 -15.82 -13.79 -11.34
N GLU A 48 -16.34 -12.95 -10.45
CA GLU A 48 -15.56 -11.91 -9.75
C GLU A 48 -16.04 -11.78 -8.30
N GLY A 49 -15.16 -11.35 -7.39
CA GLY A 49 -15.46 -11.20 -5.97
C GLY A 49 -14.93 -9.90 -5.40
N VAL A 50 -15.76 -9.14 -4.69
CA VAL A 50 -15.38 -7.85 -4.11
C VAL A 50 -15.01 -8.02 -2.65
N VAL A 51 -13.78 -7.66 -2.30
CA VAL A 51 -13.25 -7.77 -0.93
C VAL A 51 -12.66 -6.43 -0.47
N PRO A 52 -12.84 -6.06 0.81
CA PRO A 52 -12.18 -4.87 1.33
C PRO A 52 -10.68 -5.15 1.52
N LEU A 53 -9.83 -4.20 1.13
CA LEU A 53 -8.38 -4.27 1.32
C LEU A 53 -7.89 -3.32 2.41
N GLU A 54 -8.46 -2.11 2.48
CA GLU A 54 -7.96 -1.04 3.34
C GLU A 54 -9.07 -0.04 3.65
N ASN A 55 -9.05 0.49 4.87
CA ASN A 55 -9.86 1.63 5.29
C ASN A 55 -8.94 2.77 5.77
N SER A 56 -9.24 4.01 5.41
CA SER A 56 -8.39 5.17 5.75
C SER A 56 -8.27 5.44 7.26
N THR A 57 -9.24 4.98 8.05
CA THR A 57 -9.26 5.16 9.51
C THR A 57 -8.64 3.96 10.25
N GLU A 58 -8.72 2.76 9.68
CA GLU A 58 -8.41 1.51 10.40
C GLU A 58 -7.26 0.71 9.80
N GLY A 59 -6.76 1.17 8.66
CA GLY A 59 -5.71 0.50 7.91
C GLY A 59 -6.21 -0.74 7.18
N SER A 60 -5.30 -1.68 6.98
CA SER A 60 -5.51 -2.82 6.10
C SER A 60 -6.38 -3.92 6.70
N VAL A 61 -7.22 -4.51 5.86
CA VAL A 61 -8.02 -5.68 6.22
C VAL A 61 -7.16 -6.92 6.18
N VAL A 62 -6.59 -7.24 7.34
CA VAL A 62 -5.65 -8.35 7.57
C VAL A 62 -6.12 -9.67 6.95
N GLN A 63 -7.38 -10.03 7.14
CA GLN A 63 -7.90 -11.31 6.65
C GLN A 63 -7.85 -11.41 5.13
N SER A 64 -8.22 -10.35 4.41
CA SER A 64 -8.18 -10.31 2.94
C SER A 64 -6.75 -10.47 2.43
N MET A 65 -5.81 -9.76 3.06
CA MET A 65 -4.40 -9.77 2.68
C MET A 65 -3.76 -11.14 2.90
N ASP A 66 -4.00 -11.75 4.06
CA ASP A 66 -3.46 -13.08 4.38
C ASP A 66 -4.00 -14.17 3.45
N LEU A 67 -5.29 -14.12 3.09
CA LEU A 67 -5.92 -15.08 2.18
C LEU A 67 -5.36 -14.97 0.75
N LEU A 68 -5.13 -13.74 0.27
CA LEU A 68 -4.49 -13.48 -1.03
C LEU A 68 -3.01 -13.91 -1.06
N ALA A 69 -2.31 -13.76 0.07
CA ALA A 69 -0.92 -14.18 0.16
C ALA A 69 -0.78 -15.71 0.15
N HIS A 70 -1.57 -16.42 0.96
CA HIS A 70 -1.27 -17.81 1.32
C HIS A 70 -2.24 -18.86 0.81
N ARG A 71 -3.51 -18.53 0.58
CA ARG A 71 -4.55 -19.54 0.35
C ARG A 71 -5.02 -19.60 -1.09
N PHE A 72 -5.14 -18.46 -1.75
CA PHE A 72 -5.69 -18.37 -3.10
C PHE A 72 -4.70 -17.69 -4.05
N ASP A 73 -4.65 -18.17 -5.30
CA ASP A 73 -3.94 -17.49 -6.40
C ASP A 73 -4.93 -16.74 -7.28
N LEU A 74 -5.57 -15.73 -6.68
CA LEU A 74 -6.48 -14.82 -7.36
C LEU A 74 -5.74 -13.55 -7.79
N LYS A 75 -6.21 -12.93 -8.87
CA LYS A 75 -5.70 -11.66 -9.36
C LYS A 75 -6.69 -10.53 -9.12
N ILE A 76 -6.19 -9.35 -8.79
CA ILE A 76 -6.97 -8.13 -8.69
C ILE A 76 -7.18 -7.61 -10.12
N LYS A 77 -8.45 -7.52 -10.53
CA LYS A 77 -8.87 -7.02 -11.84
C LYS A 77 -9.31 -5.56 -11.82
N GLY A 78 -9.61 -5.04 -10.64
CA GLY A 78 -10.06 -3.67 -10.45
C GLY A 78 -10.00 -3.27 -8.99
N GLU A 79 -10.03 -1.97 -8.75
CA GLU A 79 -10.23 -1.39 -7.43
C GLU A 79 -11.45 -0.47 -7.44
N VAL A 80 -12.07 -0.35 -6.27
CA VAL A 80 -13.18 0.58 -6.04
C VAL A 80 -12.89 1.29 -4.73
N VAL A 81 -12.85 2.62 -4.77
CA VAL A 81 -12.79 3.43 -3.56
C VAL A 81 -14.18 3.98 -3.27
N LEU A 82 -14.68 3.70 -2.06
CA LEU A 82 -15.95 4.25 -1.57
C LEU A 82 -15.71 5.15 -0.38
N SER A 83 -16.26 6.35 -0.44
CA SER A 83 -16.42 7.21 0.72
C SER A 83 -17.47 6.61 1.66
N ILE A 84 -17.07 6.36 2.89
CA ILE A 84 -17.91 5.74 3.91
C ILE A 84 -18.68 6.84 4.62
N SER A 85 -19.93 7.03 4.21
CA SER A 85 -20.87 7.90 4.90
C SER A 85 -21.80 7.08 5.77
N GLN A 86 -21.88 7.46 7.05
CA GLN A 86 -22.78 6.85 8.02
C GLN A 86 -23.94 7.80 8.27
N HIS A 87 -25.14 7.25 8.26
CA HIS A 87 -26.40 7.96 8.36
C HIS A 87 -27.19 7.41 9.52
N LEU A 88 -27.94 8.27 10.19
CA LEU A 88 -28.91 7.86 11.19
C LEU A 88 -30.20 7.46 10.47
N LEU A 89 -30.56 6.18 10.56
CA LEU A 89 -31.74 5.60 9.95
C LEU A 89 -32.80 5.29 10.99
N ALA A 90 -34.07 5.45 10.64
CA ALA A 90 -35.20 4.99 11.45
C ALA A 90 -36.37 4.58 10.55
N ARG A 91 -37.39 3.96 11.14
CA ARG A 91 -38.61 3.63 10.40
C ARG A 91 -39.37 4.90 9.97
N PRO A 92 -40.10 4.86 8.84
CA PRO A 92 -40.94 5.97 8.43
C PRO A 92 -41.90 6.41 9.55
N GLY A 93 -41.95 7.71 9.84
CA GLY A 93 -42.79 8.31 10.88
C GLY A 93 -42.15 8.43 12.27
N VAL A 94 -40.97 7.82 12.51
CA VAL A 94 -40.20 8.04 13.75
C VAL A 94 -39.45 9.35 13.64
N VAL A 95 -39.53 10.21 14.68
CA VAL A 95 -38.74 11.44 14.76
C VAL A 95 -37.55 11.28 15.71
N LEU A 96 -36.54 12.14 15.55
CA LEU A 96 -35.29 12.08 16.30
C LEU A 96 -35.48 12.10 17.83
N LYS A 97 -36.52 12.77 18.31
CA LYS A 97 -36.85 12.88 19.75
C LYS A 97 -37.43 11.59 20.36
N ASP A 98 -38.00 10.72 19.53
CA ASP A 98 -38.64 9.49 20.00
C ASP A 98 -37.65 8.33 20.12
N LEU A 99 -36.41 8.53 19.66
CA LEU A 99 -35.40 7.49 19.62
C LEU A 99 -35.03 7.01 21.03
N THR A 100 -35.27 5.73 21.31
CA THR A 100 -34.93 5.11 22.59
C THR A 100 -33.62 4.34 22.55
N ARG A 101 -33.27 3.79 21.38
CA ARG A 101 -32.05 3.00 21.17
C ARG A 101 -31.44 3.28 19.80
N ILE A 102 -30.12 3.24 19.73
CA ILE A 102 -29.36 3.32 18.48
C ILE A 102 -28.50 2.08 18.34
N MET A 103 -28.62 1.40 17.21
CA MET A 103 -27.95 0.14 16.95
C MET A 103 -26.93 0.29 15.82
N SER A 104 -25.73 -0.28 15.99
CA SER A 104 -24.78 -0.44 14.87
C SER A 104 -23.62 -1.36 15.25
N HIS A 105 -22.66 -1.52 14.35
CA HIS A 105 -21.39 -2.14 14.67
C HIS A 105 -20.63 -1.26 15.69
N PRO A 106 -19.90 -1.81 16.68
CA PRO A 106 -19.19 -1.03 17.70
C PRO A 106 -18.30 0.07 17.11
N GLN A 107 -17.67 -0.23 16.00
CA GLN A 107 -16.82 0.68 15.24
C GLN A 107 -17.59 1.86 14.63
N ALA A 108 -18.76 1.62 14.05
CA ALA A 108 -19.60 2.67 13.47
C ALA A 108 -20.17 3.59 14.58
N LEU A 109 -20.52 3.01 15.73
CA LEU A 109 -20.90 3.80 16.91
C LEU A 109 -19.74 4.65 17.42
N ALA A 110 -18.52 4.10 17.44
CA ALA A 110 -17.34 4.84 17.86
C ALA A 110 -16.98 5.99 16.89
N GLN A 111 -17.19 5.79 15.58
CA GLN A 111 -16.95 6.78 14.54
C GLN A 111 -18.01 7.88 14.48
N CYS A 112 -19.13 7.76 15.20
CA CYS A 112 -20.20 8.77 15.26
C CYS A 112 -20.40 9.30 16.68
N ARG A 113 -19.41 9.12 17.56
CA ARG A 113 -19.59 9.32 19.00
C ARG A 113 -19.92 10.76 19.32
N ILE A 114 -19.22 11.71 18.69
CA ILE A 114 -19.41 13.15 18.95
C ILE A 114 -20.84 13.55 18.63
N PHE A 115 -21.34 13.15 17.45
CA PHE A 115 -22.72 13.44 17.05
C PHE A 115 -23.74 12.81 18.01
N LEU A 116 -23.54 11.56 18.40
CA LEU A 116 -24.47 10.83 19.27
C LEU A 116 -24.53 11.43 20.68
N GLU A 117 -23.39 11.85 21.23
CA GLU A 117 -23.31 12.50 22.54
C GLU A 117 -23.94 13.92 22.52
N GLU A 118 -23.75 14.69 21.45
CA GLU A 118 -24.26 16.05 21.35
C GLU A 118 -25.77 16.13 21.04
N LYS A 119 -26.27 15.27 20.14
CA LYS A 119 -27.65 15.37 19.63
C LYS A 119 -28.63 14.45 20.33
N LEU A 120 -28.15 13.32 20.87
CA LEU A 120 -28.99 12.27 21.45
C LEU A 120 -28.50 11.87 22.86
N PRO A 121 -28.30 12.83 23.79
CA PRO A 121 -27.91 12.51 25.16
C PRO A 121 -28.99 11.68 25.84
N GLY A 122 -28.65 10.48 26.29
CA GLY A 122 -29.55 9.56 27.00
C GLY A 122 -30.14 8.42 26.16
N VAL A 123 -29.87 8.37 24.85
CA VAL A 123 -30.27 7.24 23.99
C VAL A 123 -29.33 6.06 24.20
N ARG A 124 -29.88 4.86 24.38
CA ARG A 124 -29.06 3.65 24.64
C ARG A 124 -28.41 3.15 23.35
N LEU A 125 -27.08 3.11 23.34
CA LEU A 125 -26.32 2.48 22.26
C LEU A 125 -26.32 0.95 22.42
N VAL A 126 -26.58 0.23 21.34
CA VAL A 126 -26.60 -1.24 21.31
C VAL A 126 -25.72 -1.74 20.18
N GLU A 127 -24.76 -2.58 20.53
CA GLU A 127 -23.83 -3.16 19.57
C GLU A 127 -24.46 -4.33 18.82
N THR A 128 -24.12 -4.43 17.53
CA THR A 128 -24.58 -5.49 16.63
C THR A 128 -23.41 -5.99 15.78
N PRO A 129 -23.52 -7.19 15.17
CA PRO A 129 -22.44 -7.75 14.36
C PRO A 129 -22.11 -6.97 13.09
N SER A 130 -23.04 -6.16 12.55
CA SER A 130 -22.78 -5.32 11.37
C SER A 130 -23.73 -4.13 11.29
N THR A 131 -23.33 -3.08 10.56
CA THR A 131 -24.16 -1.89 10.30
C THR A 131 -25.45 -2.23 9.54
N SER A 132 -25.40 -3.22 8.67
CA SER A 132 -26.56 -3.70 7.90
C SER A 132 -27.51 -4.54 8.75
N GLU A 133 -26.99 -5.37 9.66
CA GLU A 133 -27.83 -6.10 10.62
C GLU A 133 -28.56 -5.15 11.57
N ALA A 134 -27.92 -4.06 12.00
CA ALA A 134 -28.59 -3.02 12.76
C ALA A 134 -29.79 -2.40 12.01
N ALA A 135 -29.62 -2.07 10.74
CA ALA A 135 -30.72 -1.56 9.90
C ALA A 135 -31.86 -2.58 9.79
N ARG A 136 -31.53 -3.86 9.57
CA ARG A 136 -32.51 -4.95 9.52
C ARG A 136 -33.28 -5.12 10.83
N LEU A 137 -32.62 -5.05 11.98
CA LEU A 137 -33.26 -5.16 13.30
C LEU A 137 -34.21 -3.99 13.57
N VAL A 138 -33.80 -2.77 13.22
CA VAL A 138 -34.62 -1.57 13.36
C VAL A 138 -35.86 -1.62 12.47
N ALA A 139 -35.72 -2.12 11.23
CA ALA A 139 -36.85 -2.29 10.32
C ALA A 139 -37.91 -3.28 10.83
N ARG A 140 -37.49 -4.31 11.59
CA ARG A 140 -38.38 -5.33 12.16
C ARG A 140 -38.98 -4.94 13.51
N SER A 141 -38.41 -3.97 14.20
CA SER A 141 -38.89 -3.53 15.50
C SER A 141 -40.12 -2.63 15.39
N ARG A 142 -41.00 -2.68 16.40
CA ARG A 142 -42.13 -1.74 16.54
C ARG A 142 -41.82 -0.55 17.44
N GLU A 143 -40.69 -0.61 18.14
CA GLU A 143 -40.18 0.45 18.99
C GLU A 143 -39.56 1.58 18.12
N PRO A 144 -39.43 2.80 18.65
CA PRO A 144 -38.73 3.89 17.98
C PRO A 144 -37.21 3.72 18.14
N TRP A 145 -36.65 2.76 17.41
CA TRP A 145 -35.20 2.53 17.35
C TRP A 145 -34.59 3.21 16.13
N GLY A 146 -33.31 3.56 16.26
CA GLY A 146 -32.47 4.07 15.18
C GLY A 146 -31.32 3.11 14.87
N ALA A 147 -30.81 3.17 13.65
CA ALA A 147 -29.61 2.46 13.24
C ALA A 147 -28.59 3.44 12.63
N VAL A 148 -27.31 3.25 12.94
CA VAL A 148 -26.23 3.92 12.18
C VAL A 148 -25.81 2.99 11.05
N SER A 149 -26.06 3.40 9.79
CA SER A 149 -25.76 2.56 8.62
C SER A 149 -25.61 3.41 7.34
N ASN A 150 -25.52 2.79 6.18
CA ASN A 150 -25.45 3.49 4.89
C ASN A 150 -26.82 3.67 4.23
N VAL A 151 -26.87 4.50 3.18
CA VAL A 151 -28.08 4.72 2.37
C VAL A 151 -28.57 3.41 1.74
N LYS A 152 -27.66 2.50 1.37
CA LYS A 152 -28.03 1.24 0.73
C LYS A 152 -28.85 0.34 1.67
N ALA A 153 -28.44 0.22 2.93
CA ALA A 153 -29.20 -0.49 3.95
C ALA A 153 -30.59 0.13 4.17
N ALA A 154 -30.68 1.46 4.12
CA ALA A 154 -31.96 2.16 4.21
C ALA A 154 -32.91 1.75 3.09
N GLN A 155 -32.43 1.73 1.85
CA GLN A 155 -33.21 1.30 0.67
C GLN A 155 -33.60 -0.18 0.74
N CYS A 156 -32.66 -1.06 1.13
CA CYS A 156 -32.91 -2.49 1.22
C CYS A 156 -33.96 -2.85 2.28
N HIS A 157 -34.09 -2.05 3.34
CA HIS A 157 -34.98 -2.33 4.48
C HIS A 157 -36.16 -1.36 4.60
N GLY A 158 -36.32 -0.41 3.67
CA GLY A 158 -37.41 0.57 3.70
C GLY A 158 -37.34 1.55 4.88
N LEU A 159 -36.13 1.94 5.29
CA LEU A 159 -35.91 2.92 6.36
C LEU A 159 -35.75 4.34 5.79
N ASN A 160 -36.09 5.34 6.60
CA ASN A 160 -35.83 6.74 6.30
C ASN A 160 -34.52 7.21 6.93
N VAL A 161 -33.80 8.05 6.20
CA VAL A 161 -32.64 8.76 6.72
C VAL A 161 -33.13 9.94 7.56
N LEU A 162 -32.90 9.90 8.86
CA LEU A 162 -33.21 11.01 9.78
C LEU A 162 -32.12 12.07 9.77
N TRP A 163 -30.86 11.65 9.59
CA TRP A 163 -29.72 12.53 9.52
C TRP A 163 -28.65 11.95 8.61
N GLU A 164 -28.06 12.81 7.78
CA GLU A 164 -27.02 12.41 6.84
C GLU A 164 -25.62 12.70 7.37
N SER A 165 -24.68 11.80 7.06
CA SER A 165 -23.24 11.98 7.31
C SER A 165 -22.91 12.36 8.77
N ILE A 166 -23.29 11.49 9.71
CA ILE A 166 -23.10 11.68 11.15
C ILE A 166 -21.73 11.23 11.67
N GLN A 167 -20.86 10.74 10.79
CA GLN A 167 -19.50 10.34 11.15
C GLN A 167 -18.64 11.54 11.55
N ASP A 168 -17.76 11.32 12.53
CA ASP A 168 -16.85 12.30 13.11
C ASP A 168 -15.78 12.73 12.08
N CYS A 169 -15.29 11.77 11.27
CA CYS A 169 -14.32 12.01 10.20
C CYS A 169 -14.99 11.94 8.82
N ARG A 170 -14.98 13.05 8.08
CA ARG A 170 -15.56 13.13 6.73
C ARG A 170 -14.73 12.42 5.65
N ASP A 171 -13.42 12.32 5.85
CA ASP A 171 -12.47 11.69 4.92
C ASP A 171 -12.28 10.19 5.20
N ASN A 172 -13.38 9.48 5.54
CA ASN A 172 -13.36 8.03 5.69
C ASN A 172 -13.61 7.38 4.33
N ALA A 173 -12.64 6.61 3.84
CA ALA A 173 -12.76 5.88 2.58
C ALA A 173 -12.31 4.43 2.77
N THR A 174 -13.03 3.50 2.15
CA THR A 174 -12.62 2.09 2.08
C THR A 174 -12.29 1.75 0.64
N ARG A 175 -11.11 1.14 0.46
CA ARG A 175 -10.65 0.58 -0.80
C ARG A 175 -11.02 -0.90 -0.86
N PHE A 176 -11.75 -1.25 -1.90
CA PHE A 176 -12.14 -2.61 -2.23
C PHE A 176 -11.38 -3.07 -3.46
N ALA A 177 -10.97 -4.34 -3.47
CA ALA A 177 -10.43 -5.00 -4.65
C ALA A 177 -11.47 -5.94 -5.26
N VAL A 178 -11.53 -5.93 -6.58
CA VAL A 178 -12.28 -6.91 -7.37
C VAL A 178 -11.32 -8.01 -7.77
N LEU A 179 -11.57 -9.21 -7.27
CA LEU A 179 -10.79 -10.41 -7.52
C LEU A 179 -11.39 -11.20 -8.68
N GLY A 180 -10.53 -11.78 -9.51
CA GLY A 180 -10.89 -12.76 -10.52
C GLY A 180 -9.82 -13.83 -10.66
N SER A 181 -10.16 -14.89 -11.39
CA SER A 181 -9.22 -15.96 -11.77
C SER A 181 -8.26 -15.54 -12.88
N GLU A 182 -8.71 -14.64 -13.77
CA GLU A 182 -7.92 -14.14 -14.89
C GLU A 182 -7.35 -12.74 -14.64
N ASP A 183 -6.26 -12.43 -15.33
CA ASP A 183 -5.62 -11.12 -15.26
C ASP A 183 -6.37 -10.07 -16.09
N CYS A 184 -6.16 -8.80 -15.75
CA CYS A 184 -6.75 -7.69 -16.50
C CYS A 184 -5.92 -7.40 -17.77
N PRO A 185 -6.56 -7.10 -18.92
CA PRO A 185 -5.85 -6.58 -20.08
C PRO A 185 -5.25 -5.19 -19.81
N LEU A 186 -4.19 -4.86 -20.53
CA LEU A 186 -3.48 -3.59 -20.44
C LEU A 186 -4.45 -2.41 -20.54
N SER A 187 -4.44 -1.55 -19.52
CA SER A 187 -5.26 -0.33 -19.47
C SER A 187 -4.37 0.89 -19.11
N PRO A 188 -4.69 2.10 -19.59
CA PRO A 188 -4.01 3.31 -19.15
C PRO A 188 -4.39 3.65 -17.70
N GLY A 189 -3.43 4.17 -16.91
CA GLY A 189 -3.66 4.47 -15.49
C GLY A 189 -3.77 3.22 -14.61
N CYS A 190 -2.94 2.21 -14.88
CA CYS A 190 -2.92 0.99 -14.10
C CYS A 190 -2.13 1.13 -12.80
N LYS A 191 -2.54 0.34 -11.81
CA LYS A 191 -1.80 0.04 -10.61
C LYS A 191 -1.41 -1.44 -10.65
N THR A 192 -0.20 -1.76 -10.19
CA THR A 192 0.24 -3.14 -10.02
C THR A 192 0.45 -3.41 -8.54
N SER A 193 -0.11 -4.52 -8.07
CA SER A 193 0.07 -4.96 -6.68
C SER A 193 0.97 -6.19 -6.63
N LEU A 194 1.93 -6.15 -5.72
CA LEU A 194 2.96 -7.16 -5.51
C LEU A 194 2.98 -7.62 -4.06
N ILE A 195 3.27 -8.89 -3.86
CA ILE A 195 3.65 -9.46 -2.56
C ILE A 195 5.10 -9.90 -2.69
N VAL A 196 5.98 -9.30 -1.91
CA VAL A 196 7.41 -9.58 -1.93
C VAL A 196 7.82 -10.20 -0.60
N THR A 197 8.38 -11.41 -0.64
CA THR A 197 8.95 -12.04 0.54
C THR A 197 10.40 -11.61 0.68
N GLY A 198 10.69 -10.80 1.70
CA GLY A 198 12.04 -10.31 1.96
C GLY A 198 12.89 -11.33 2.70
N ALA A 199 14.16 -11.43 2.32
CA ALA A 199 15.16 -12.15 3.12
C ALA A 199 15.37 -11.41 4.44
N ASN A 200 15.44 -12.13 5.56
CA ASN A 200 15.63 -11.55 6.89
C ASN A 200 17.08 -11.07 7.10
N ARG A 201 17.47 -9.97 6.44
CA ARG A 201 18.77 -9.31 6.60
C ARG A 201 18.60 -7.79 6.58
N PRO A 202 19.45 -7.04 7.30
CA PRO A 202 19.45 -5.59 7.24
C PRO A 202 19.54 -5.08 5.80
N GLY A 203 18.69 -4.11 5.45
CA GLY A 203 18.68 -3.49 4.11
C GLY A 203 17.95 -4.27 3.01
N SER A 204 17.28 -5.39 3.32
CA SER A 204 16.46 -6.10 2.31
C SER A 204 15.35 -5.22 1.75
N LEU A 205 14.58 -4.54 2.61
CA LEU A 205 13.51 -3.66 2.16
C LEU A 205 14.05 -2.47 1.36
N TYR A 206 15.11 -1.82 1.86
CA TYR A 206 15.77 -0.73 1.15
C TYR A 206 16.22 -1.15 -0.26
N SER A 207 16.78 -2.36 -0.39
CA SER A 207 17.23 -2.88 -1.69
C SER A 207 16.09 -3.07 -2.69
N ILE A 208 14.90 -3.47 -2.20
CA ILE A 208 13.67 -3.61 -2.99
C ILE A 208 13.16 -2.23 -3.42
N LEU A 209 13.01 -1.30 -2.47
CA LEU A 209 12.49 0.04 -2.74
C LEU A 209 13.40 0.85 -3.66
N ARG A 210 14.71 0.65 -3.54
CA ARG A 210 15.71 1.29 -4.40
C ARG A 210 15.50 0.95 -5.88
N ASP A 211 15.11 -0.27 -6.24
CA ASP A 211 14.93 -0.63 -7.65
C ASP A 211 13.73 0.08 -8.30
N PHE A 212 12.69 0.40 -7.50
CA PHE A 212 11.55 1.22 -7.95
C PHE A 212 11.94 2.70 -8.02
N ALA A 213 12.60 3.24 -6.99
CA ALA A 213 13.02 4.63 -6.93
C ALA A 213 13.99 5.01 -8.07
N LEU A 214 14.96 4.14 -8.39
CA LEU A 214 15.90 4.36 -9.50
C LEU A 214 15.24 4.44 -10.88
N ARG A 215 13.98 4.00 -10.99
CA ARG A 215 13.22 3.97 -12.24
C ARG A 215 12.06 4.96 -12.25
N ASP A 216 11.98 5.81 -11.23
CA ASP A 216 10.92 6.82 -11.06
C ASP A 216 9.51 6.17 -11.05
N ILE A 217 9.39 5.03 -10.35
CA ILE A 217 8.12 4.32 -10.17
C ILE A 217 7.54 4.72 -8.83
N ASN A 218 6.38 5.40 -8.87
CA ASN A 218 5.67 5.79 -7.67
C ASN A 218 5.07 4.57 -6.95
N LEU A 219 5.24 4.53 -5.63
CA LEU A 219 4.66 3.51 -4.77
C LEU A 219 3.48 4.13 -4.02
N THR A 220 2.28 3.61 -4.26
CA THR A 220 1.05 4.11 -3.64
C THR A 220 0.77 3.45 -2.30
N ARG A 221 1.34 2.27 -2.04
CA ARG A 221 1.18 1.56 -0.78
C ARG A 221 2.38 0.68 -0.48
N ILE A 222 2.79 0.64 0.78
CA ILE A 222 3.74 -0.33 1.31
C ILE A 222 3.31 -0.77 2.71
N GLU A 223 3.19 -2.08 2.92
CA GLU A 223 2.87 -2.65 4.22
C GLU A 223 3.69 -3.92 4.49
N SER A 224 4.29 -4.00 5.68
CA SER A 224 5.07 -5.16 6.12
C SER A 224 4.26 -6.07 7.03
N ARG A 225 4.34 -7.37 6.81
CA ARG A 225 3.59 -8.41 7.54
C ARG A 225 4.49 -9.60 7.85
N PRO A 226 4.34 -10.28 9.00
CA PRO A 226 5.06 -11.52 9.26
C PRO A 226 4.51 -12.64 8.36
N ALA A 227 5.38 -13.43 7.72
CA ALA A 227 5.00 -14.43 6.71
C ALA A 227 4.28 -15.68 7.26
N ARG A 228 4.01 -15.74 8.58
CA ARG A 228 3.37 -16.83 9.35
C ARG A 228 3.96 -18.25 9.19
N LYS A 229 4.92 -18.47 8.28
CA LYS A 229 5.61 -19.74 8.04
C LYS A 229 6.84 -19.91 8.95
N HIS A 230 7.75 -18.93 8.97
CA HIS A 230 8.94 -18.95 9.82
C HIS A 230 9.14 -17.61 10.55
N LEU A 231 9.71 -17.68 11.75
CA LEU A 231 10.02 -16.49 12.55
C LEU A 231 11.14 -15.70 11.88
N GLY A 232 10.87 -14.45 11.49
CA GLY A 232 11.81 -13.56 10.81
C GLY A 232 11.58 -13.38 9.31
N GLU A 233 10.71 -14.15 8.68
CA GLU A 233 10.30 -13.89 7.29
C GLU A 233 9.18 -12.85 7.25
N TYR A 234 9.34 -11.83 6.39
CA TYR A 234 8.37 -10.76 6.21
C TYR A 234 7.87 -10.72 4.77
N LEU A 235 6.56 -10.54 4.64
CA LEU A 235 5.86 -10.22 3.40
C LEU A 235 5.69 -8.71 3.31
N PHE A 236 6.02 -8.16 2.17
CA PHE A 236 5.78 -6.76 1.83
C PHE A 236 4.71 -6.70 0.76
N PHE A 237 3.57 -6.09 1.09
CA PHE A 237 2.55 -5.75 0.12
C PHE A 237 2.90 -4.38 -0.44
N ILE A 238 3.09 -4.31 -1.75
CA ILE A 238 3.55 -3.12 -2.46
C ILE A 238 2.58 -2.86 -3.60
N ASP A 239 2.00 -1.67 -3.62
CA ASP A 239 1.24 -1.18 -4.78
C ASP A 239 2.03 -0.09 -5.48
N LEU A 240 2.18 -0.22 -6.79
CA LEU A 240 2.93 0.70 -7.64
C LEU A 240 2.07 1.22 -8.78
N ASP A 241 2.37 2.43 -9.23
CA ASP A 241 1.76 2.99 -10.44
C ASP A 241 2.45 2.42 -11.69
N GLY A 242 1.64 2.04 -12.67
CA GLY A 242 2.06 1.41 -13.91
C GLY A 242 1.62 -0.06 -14.03
N HIS A 243 1.56 -0.54 -15.27
CA HIS A 243 1.23 -1.91 -15.60
C HIS A 243 2.49 -2.80 -15.67
N ARG A 244 2.39 -4.07 -15.27
CA ARG A 244 3.52 -5.03 -15.29
C ARG A 244 4.17 -5.24 -16.66
N SER A 245 3.44 -4.98 -17.75
CA SER A 245 3.93 -5.11 -19.13
C SER A 245 4.66 -3.86 -19.63
N GLU A 246 4.63 -2.77 -18.89
CA GLU A 246 5.44 -1.60 -19.22
C GLU A 246 6.92 -1.92 -19.00
N PRO A 247 7.82 -1.55 -19.92
CA PRO A 247 9.24 -1.90 -19.82
C PRO A 247 9.87 -1.47 -18.48
N LYS A 248 9.58 -0.25 -18.02
CA LYS A 248 10.09 0.28 -16.75
C LYS A 248 9.70 -0.61 -15.55
N VAL A 249 8.42 -0.99 -15.49
CA VAL A 249 7.86 -1.80 -14.39
C VAL A 249 8.33 -3.24 -14.49
N ALA A 250 8.35 -3.83 -15.68
CA ALA A 250 8.82 -5.20 -15.92
C ALA A 250 10.28 -5.38 -15.49
N GLU A 251 11.14 -4.43 -15.84
CA GLU A 251 12.55 -4.41 -15.43
C GLU A 251 12.68 -4.26 -13.91
N ALA A 252 11.87 -3.40 -13.28
CA ALA A 252 11.86 -3.23 -11.83
C ALA A 252 11.48 -4.53 -11.11
N ILE A 253 10.39 -5.17 -11.54
CA ILE A 253 9.92 -6.46 -10.99
C ILE A 253 11.00 -7.54 -11.15
N THR A 254 11.67 -7.60 -12.31
CA THR A 254 12.75 -8.56 -12.57
C THR A 254 13.95 -8.32 -11.64
N ALA A 255 14.33 -7.06 -11.43
CA ALA A 255 15.42 -6.69 -10.52
C ALA A 255 15.08 -7.05 -9.06
N VAL A 256 13.83 -6.83 -8.64
CA VAL A 256 13.34 -7.19 -7.30
C VAL A 256 13.29 -8.71 -7.14
N ALA A 257 12.82 -9.45 -8.13
CA ALA A 257 12.77 -10.92 -8.11
C ALA A 257 14.15 -11.57 -7.97
N ALA A 258 15.20 -10.94 -8.52
CA ALA A 258 16.58 -11.41 -8.36
C ALA A 258 17.15 -11.23 -6.93
N ARG A 259 16.52 -10.41 -6.08
CA ARG A 259 17.00 -10.07 -4.72
C ARG A 259 16.07 -10.56 -3.61
N ALA A 260 14.79 -10.68 -3.90
CA ALA A 260 13.78 -11.18 -2.98
C ALA A 260 13.79 -12.71 -2.95
N ALA A 261 13.24 -13.29 -1.88
CA ALA A 261 13.07 -14.75 -1.80
C ALA A 261 11.95 -15.22 -2.73
N GLU A 262 10.88 -14.43 -2.81
CA GLU A 262 9.72 -14.71 -3.64
C GLU A 262 9.03 -13.39 -4.02
N VAL A 263 8.55 -13.30 -5.26
CA VAL A 263 7.73 -12.17 -5.73
C VAL A 263 6.47 -12.75 -6.36
N LYS A 264 5.32 -12.46 -5.76
CA LYS A 264 4.00 -12.82 -6.28
C LYS A 264 3.31 -11.57 -6.80
N ILE A 265 3.03 -11.54 -8.10
CA ILE A 265 2.19 -10.51 -8.71
C ILE A 265 0.74 -10.86 -8.43
N ILE A 266 0.04 -10.00 -7.69
CA ILE A 266 -1.38 -10.18 -7.34
C ILE A 266 -2.33 -9.43 -8.27
N GLY A 267 -1.81 -8.72 -9.29
CA GLY A 267 -2.60 -8.20 -10.41
C GLY A 267 -2.11 -6.84 -10.89
N SER A 268 -2.39 -6.55 -12.16
CA SER A 268 -2.30 -5.21 -12.74
C SER A 268 -3.68 -4.78 -13.19
N TYR A 269 -4.19 -3.67 -12.67
CA TYR A 269 -5.59 -3.28 -12.84
C TYR A 269 -5.75 -1.76 -12.96
N PRO A 270 -6.80 -1.26 -13.62
CA PRO A 270 -7.05 0.17 -13.71
C PRO A 270 -7.28 0.75 -12.31
N ALA A 271 -6.61 1.86 -12.00
CA ALA A 271 -6.83 2.60 -10.77
C ALA A 271 -8.22 3.29 -10.78
N ASP A 272 -8.84 3.43 -9.62
CA ASP A 272 -10.08 4.24 -9.51
C ASP A 272 -9.68 5.72 -9.67
N THR A 273 -10.13 6.33 -10.77
CA THR A 273 -9.79 7.72 -11.16
C THR A 273 -10.21 8.76 -10.13
N ALA A 274 -11.09 8.41 -9.19
CA ALA A 274 -11.45 9.26 -8.06
C ALA A 274 -10.35 9.37 -6.98
N ALA A 275 -9.50 8.36 -6.83
CA ALA A 275 -8.37 8.36 -5.88
C ALA A 275 -7.09 8.93 -6.52
N HIS A 276 -6.93 8.73 -7.84
CA HIS A 276 -5.85 9.30 -8.65
C HIS A 276 -6.16 10.72 -9.13
N ARG A 277 -6.55 11.61 -8.22
CA ARG A 277 -6.14 13.01 -8.41
C ARG A 277 -4.68 13.06 -8.02
N GLU A 278 -3.80 12.77 -8.97
CA GLU A 278 -2.55 13.52 -9.02
C GLU A 278 -2.97 14.98 -8.83
N LYS A 279 -2.65 15.57 -7.68
CA LYS A 279 -2.45 17.01 -7.69
C LYS A 279 -1.28 17.14 -8.66
N PRO A 280 -1.46 17.72 -9.86
CA PRO A 280 -0.30 18.07 -10.63
C PRO A 280 0.47 19.02 -9.72
N CYS A 281 1.63 18.59 -9.23
CA CYS A 281 2.55 19.53 -8.66
C CYS A 281 2.86 20.45 -9.83
N LYS A 282 2.21 21.62 -9.87
CA LYS A 282 2.63 22.68 -10.78
C LYS A 282 3.96 23.13 -10.22
N VAL A 283 5.01 22.36 -10.51
CA VAL A 283 6.35 22.69 -10.05
C VAL A 283 6.68 23.99 -10.77
N LEU A 284 6.57 25.09 -10.03
CA LEU A 284 7.04 26.38 -10.51
C LEU A 284 8.53 26.20 -10.81
N ARG A 285 9.06 26.82 -11.87
CA ARG A 285 10.47 26.65 -12.28
C ARG A 285 11.49 26.85 -11.14
N HIS A 286 11.10 27.60 -10.11
CA HIS A 286 11.88 27.84 -8.89
C HIS A 286 11.81 26.69 -7.87
N GLU A 287 10.66 26.03 -7.77
CA GLU A 287 10.47 24.81 -6.96
C GLU A 287 11.26 23.64 -7.55
N ALA A 288 11.33 23.51 -8.88
CA ALA A 288 12.09 22.44 -9.56
C ALA A 288 13.59 22.48 -9.26
N ILE A 289 14.20 23.68 -9.23
CA ILE A 289 15.63 23.82 -8.87
C ILE A 289 15.84 23.49 -7.39
N THR A 290 14.88 23.85 -6.54
CA THR A 290 14.95 23.58 -5.10
C THR A 290 14.85 22.07 -4.83
N GLU A 291 13.96 21.37 -5.53
CA GLU A 291 13.83 19.91 -5.48
C GLU A 291 15.09 19.21 -5.99
N LEU A 292 15.62 19.61 -7.15
CA LEU A 292 16.88 19.06 -7.67
C LEU A 292 18.07 19.31 -6.73
N ARG A 293 18.10 20.45 -6.03
CA ARG A 293 19.12 20.72 -5.01
C ARG A 293 18.96 19.82 -3.80
N ALA A 294 17.73 19.58 -3.34
CA ALA A 294 17.48 18.63 -2.26
C ALA A 294 17.90 17.20 -2.65
N GLU A 295 17.68 16.79 -3.89
CA GLU A 295 18.19 15.51 -4.40
C GLU A 295 19.72 15.46 -4.43
N ILE A 296 20.39 16.55 -4.84
CA ILE A 296 21.85 16.68 -4.76
C ILE A 296 22.32 16.59 -3.31
N ASP A 297 21.68 17.29 -2.37
CA ASP A 297 22.02 17.25 -0.94
C ASP A 297 21.91 15.81 -0.38
N MET A 298 20.93 15.04 -0.83
CA MET A 298 20.80 13.62 -0.48
C MET A 298 21.96 12.78 -1.05
N VAL A 299 22.37 13.02 -2.30
CA VAL A 299 23.54 12.37 -2.91
C VAL A 299 24.81 12.75 -2.17
N ASP A 300 24.99 14.02 -1.83
CA ASP A 300 26.15 14.52 -1.09
C ASP A 300 26.24 13.89 0.31
N THR A 301 25.11 13.74 1.00
CA THR A 301 25.03 13.02 2.27
C THR A 301 25.49 11.56 2.09
N GLN A 302 25.03 10.87 1.04
CA GLN A 302 25.47 9.49 0.75
C GLN A 302 26.96 9.41 0.41
N ILE A 303 27.50 10.40 -0.30
CA ILE A 303 28.94 10.48 -0.58
C ILE A 303 29.72 10.57 0.72
N VAL A 304 29.33 11.47 1.63
CA VAL A 304 29.99 11.63 2.94
C VAL A 304 29.92 10.35 3.77
N ASP A 305 28.76 9.68 3.82
CA ASP A 305 28.59 8.41 4.53
C ASP A 305 29.49 7.30 3.96
N LEU A 306 29.54 7.17 2.63
CA LEU A 306 30.39 6.19 1.94
C LEU A 306 31.87 6.48 2.16
N LEU A 307 32.27 7.75 2.19
CA LEU A 307 33.63 8.16 2.56
C LEU A 307 33.94 7.75 4.01
N GLY A 308 33.04 7.99 4.95
CA GLY A 308 33.19 7.55 6.34
C GLY A 308 33.32 6.02 6.49
N ILE A 309 32.55 5.25 5.73
CA ILE A 309 32.68 3.78 5.67
C ILE A 309 34.05 3.39 5.10
N ARG A 310 34.46 4.00 3.99
CA ARG A 310 35.76 3.71 3.35
C ARG A 310 36.92 4.01 4.28
N THR A 311 36.89 5.13 5.00
CA THR A 311 37.90 5.50 6.00
C THR A 311 38.06 4.40 7.05
N ARG A 312 36.97 3.88 7.61
CA ARG A 312 37.00 2.77 8.58
C ARG A 312 37.58 1.49 8.00
N LEU A 313 37.23 1.13 6.76
CA LEU A 313 37.77 -0.05 6.09
C LEU A 313 39.27 0.08 5.81
N VAL A 314 39.71 1.26 5.35
CA VAL A 314 41.13 1.55 5.13
C VAL A 314 41.92 1.49 6.43
N ALA A 315 41.37 2.00 7.54
CA ALA A 315 41.98 1.89 8.86
C ALA A 315 42.16 0.43 9.30
N LYS A 316 41.14 -0.42 9.09
CA LYS A 316 41.24 -1.87 9.33
C LYS A 316 42.31 -2.53 8.46
N VAL A 317 42.36 -2.20 7.16
CA VAL A 317 43.40 -2.73 6.26
C VAL A 317 44.80 -2.31 6.74
N ALA A 318 44.93 -1.10 7.29
CA ALA A 318 46.19 -0.61 7.84
C ALA A 318 46.71 -1.44 9.03
N GLU A 319 45.84 -2.14 9.77
CA GLU A 319 46.24 -3.02 10.88
C GLU A 319 47.08 -4.21 10.44
N TRP A 320 47.00 -4.60 9.17
CA TRP A 320 47.70 -5.75 8.60
C TRP A 320 48.95 -5.34 7.81
N LYS A 321 49.35 -4.06 7.88
CA LYS A 321 50.53 -3.54 7.19
C LYS A 321 51.63 -3.28 8.20
N ASP A 322 52.74 -4.01 8.07
CA ASP A 322 53.83 -3.96 9.06
C ASP A 322 54.86 -2.86 8.81
N THR A 323 54.94 -2.30 7.59
CA THR A 323 55.94 -1.28 7.24
C THR A 323 55.36 -0.14 6.36
N PRO A 324 55.93 1.07 6.43
CA PRO A 324 55.48 2.24 5.65
C PRO A 324 55.53 2.02 4.13
N GLU A 325 56.46 1.19 3.65
CA GLU A 325 56.66 0.91 2.22
C GLU A 325 55.53 0.04 1.67
N LYS A 326 54.90 -0.79 2.51
CA LYS A 326 53.75 -1.63 2.14
C LYS A 326 52.43 -0.85 2.11
N VAL A 327 52.44 0.44 2.50
CA VAL A 327 51.24 1.28 2.52
C VAL A 327 50.75 1.60 1.11
N ARG A 328 51.66 1.92 0.18
CA ARG A 328 51.30 2.22 -1.21
C ARG A 328 51.54 0.99 -2.09
N ASP A 329 50.53 0.62 -2.86
CA ASP A 329 50.61 -0.49 -3.82
C ASP A 329 50.17 0.02 -5.20
N PRO A 330 51.12 0.42 -6.07
CA PRO A 330 50.81 0.99 -7.37
C PRO A 330 50.03 0.04 -8.29
N ALA A 331 50.30 -1.27 -8.21
CA ALA A 331 49.59 -2.25 -9.02
C ALA A 331 48.12 -2.34 -8.60
N ARG A 332 47.87 -2.32 -7.28
CA ARG A 332 46.50 -2.30 -6.75
C ARG A 332 45.78 -0.98 -7.04
N GLU A 333 46.47 0.15 -6.98
CA GLU A 333 45.90 1.45 -7.34
C GLU A 333 45.43 1.45 -8.80
N GLU A 334 46.27 0.96 -9.72
CA GLU A 334 45.95 0.85 -11.14
C GLU A 334 44.76 -0.09 -11.40
N ASP A 335 44.69 -1.23 -10.72
CA ASP A 335 43.55 -2.15 -10.80
C ASP A 335 42.23 -1.51 -10.34
N VAL A 336 42.30 -0.68 -9.29
CA VAL A 336 41.12 0.03 -8.79
C VAL A 336 40.70 1.11 -9.79
N ILE A 337 41.65 1.88 -10.35
CA ILE A 337 41.36 2.90 -11.37
C ILE A 337 40.68 2.26 -12.60
N LYS A 338 41.20 1.15 -13.12
CA LYS A 338 40.57 0.43 -14.23
C LYS A 338 39.14 0.01 -13.92
N LYS A 339 38.89 -0.53 -12.72
CA LYS A 339 37.54 -0.96 -12.30
C LYS A 339 36.56 0.22 -12.20
N VAL A 340 36.98 1.34 -11.64
CA VAL A 340 36.07 2.49 -11.46
C VAL A 340 35.82 3.23 -12.75
N ARG A 341 36.79 3.28 -13.67
CA ARG A 341 36.59 3.79 -15.05
C ARG A 341 35.56 2.96 -15.79
N HIS A 342 35.67 1.63 -15.76
CA HIS A 342 34.69 0.75 -16.38
C HIS A 342 33.29 0.91 -15.75
N LEU A 343 33.21 1.06 -14.43
CA LEU A 343 31.95 1.33 -13.76
C LEU A 343 31.36 2.69 -14.16
N ALA A 344 32.21 3.72 -14.35
CA ALA A 344 31.78 5.05 -14.80
C ALA A 344 31.16 4.99 -16.20
N GLU A 345 31.75 4.23 -17.11
CA GLU A 345 31.21 3.97 -18.46
C GLU A 345 29.81 3.33 -18.39
N ILE A 346 29.65 2.26 -17.59
CA ILE A 346 28.35 1.58 -17.40
C ILE A 346 27.30 2.54 -16.84
N LYS A 347 27.72 3.49 -16.00
CA LYS A 347 26.84 4.46 -15.34
C LYS A 347 26.65 5.75 -16.14
N ASN A 348 27.19 5.85 -17.35
CA ASN A 348 27.15 7.05 -18.20
C ASN A 348 27.60 8.32 -17.45
N THR A 349 28.68 8.24 -16.67
CA THR A 349 29.29 9.38 -15.98
C THR A 349 30.71 9.62 -16.48
N SER A 350 31.29 10.79 -16.16
CA SER A 350 32.63 11.16 -16.63
C SER A 350 33.70 10.24 -16.03
N THR A 351 34.40 9.51 -16.91
CA THR A 351 35.52 8.64 -16.52
C THR A 351 36.69 9.43 -15.93
N GLU A 352 36.93 10.63 -16.45
CA GLU A 352 37.99 11.55 -16.01
C GLU A 352 37.71 12.03 -14.58
N LEU A 353 36.50 12.52 -14.32
CA LEU A 353 36.08 12.96 -12.99
C LEU A 353 36.20 11.84 -11.95
N VAL A 354 35.73 10.63 -12.30
CA VAL A 354 35.79 9.48 -11.38
C VAL A 354 37.24 9.09 -11.09
N GLU A 355 38.11 9.10 -12.10
CA GLU A 355 39.53 8.83 -11.92
C GLU A 355 40.18 9.85 -10.97
N ASP A 356 39.97 11.15 -11.20
CA ASP A 356 40.54 12.23 -10.38
C ASP A 356 40.12 12.13 -8.91
N VAL A 357 38.83 11.91 -8.66
CA VAL A 357 38.30 11.71 -7.30
C VAL A 357 38.96 10.49 -6.66
N TYR A 358 39.09 9.37 -7.38
CA TYR A 358 39.70 8.17 -6.81
C TYR A 358 41.20 8.33 -6.54
N ARG A 359 41.95 9.02 -7.40
CA ARG A 359 43.35 9.33 -7.17
C ARG A 359 43.53 10.21 -5.93
N LEU A 360 42.71 11.27 -5.79
CA LEU A 360 42.71 12.12 -4.60
C LEU A 360 42.41 11.31 -3.32
N LEU A 361 41.41 10.43 -3.37
CA LEU A 361 41.09 9.55 -2.24
C LEU A 361 42.23 8.58 -1.91
N MET A 362 42.86 7.98 -2.91
CA MET A 362 44.01 7.10 -2.70
C MET A 362 45.15 7.83 -2.00
N ASP A 363 45.53 9.02 -2.47
CA ASP A 363 46.60 9.81 -1.87
C ASP A 363 46.26 10.21 -0.43
N HIS A 364 45.02 10.64 -0.16
CA HIS A 364 44.55 10.93 1.20
C HIS A 364 44.67 9.72 2.13
N PHE A 365 44.19 8.55 1.69
CA PHE A 365 44.22 7.33 2.50
C PHE A 365 45.63 6.78 2.71
N VAL A 366 46.51 6.87 1.71
CA VAL A 366 47.93 6.52 1.86
C VAL A 366 48.60 7.42 2.89
N ALA A 367 48.37 8.74 2.84
CA ALA A 367 48.89 9.69 3.82
C ALA A 367 48.36 9.39 5.24
N MET A 368 47.07 9.09 5.37
CA MET A 368 46.45 8.70 6.64
C MET A 368 47.06 7.43 7.23
N GLN A 369 47.34 6.42 6.40
CA GLN A 369 47.94 5.16 6.84
C GLN A 369 49.42 5.32 7.23
N LYS A 370 50.18 6.17 6.53
CA LYS A 370 51.59 6.44 6.85
C LYS A 370 51.79 7.08 8.23
N LYS A 371 50.88 7.99 8.63
CA LYS A 371 50.88 8.62 9.97
C LYS A 371 50.79 7.64 11.14
N ARG A 372 50.48 6.36 10.90
CA ARG A 372 50.48 5.32 11.94
C ARG A 372 51.89 4.83 12.29
N PHE A 373 52.85 5.04 11.39
CA PHE A 373 54.24 4.62 11.56
C PHE A 373 55.16 5.74 12.05
N ASP A 374 54.64 6.98 12.11
CA ASP A 374 55.24 8.13 12.79
C ASP A 374 54.80 8.13 14.25
#